data_AF-A0A9E8RYL7-F1
#
_entry.id   AF-A0A9E8RYL7-F1
#
_cell.length_a   1.000
_cell.length_b   1.000
_cell.length_c   1.000
_cell.angle_alpha   90.00
_cell.angle_beta   90.00
_cell.angle_gamma   90.00
#
_symmetry.space_group_name_H-M   'P 1'
#
loop_
_entity.id
_entity.type
_entity.pdbx_description
1 polymer ?
#
loop_
_entity_poly.entity_id
_entity_poly.type
_entity_poly.pdbx_seq_one_letter_code
_entity_poly.pdbx_strand_id
1 'polypeptide(L)'
;MKKVWSILFAFLLLFTFSFHPGQKAYAAGNLTLFTPYTGLSVTPGETIDYSVDVVNSGSSILNLTFQFENLPKGWEHSITAGGKDIRQLSVRGNSEETINVEITIPLDADKADYRFNLVANGEGNNDARLPFLVTVTEQGSFKTELSSEQTNLEGHADSSFSYTVTLKNRTASDQNYALSASTDEGWTVKFKSGSDSITSVLLEPNESKDITVDVTPPENVEAGEYKIPIKAATSNTSADLTLETVITGTYDIELTTPTGRLSTDITAGGKKVVDLVVKNTGTAPLLDVSLKSSTPPNWETEFDTSTIAELKPGEEKIVKATIHASDDAIAGDYVVSFTASAPETSSDATFRVSVETSTLWGIVGILIIIGVIAALYYLVKKYGRR
;
A
#
# COMPACT_ATOMS: atom_id res chain seq x y z
N MET A 1 -0.48 15.32 112.26
CA MET A 1 0.81 14.78 111.80
C MET A 1 0.58 14.15 110.42
N LYS A 2 0.49 14.79 109.25
CA LYS A 2 1.13 15.97 108.61
C LYS A 2 2.66 15.92 108.67
N LYS A 3 3.26 15.52 107.52
CA LYS A 3 4.69 15.37 107.17
C LYS A 3 5.30 13.96 107.16
N VAL A 4 4.73 12.98 106.44
CA VAL A 4 5.49 11.77 105.98
C VAL A 4 4.98 11.22 104.63
N TRP A 5 4.45 12.05 103.73
CA TRP A 5 3.93 11.54 102.44
C TRP A 5 4.34 12.39 101.22
N SER A 6 5.49 13.05 101.30
CA SER A 6 5.98 13.95 100.23
C SER A 6 7.42 13.67 99.77
N ILE A 7 8.01 12.54 100.14
CA ILE A 7 9.42 12.20 99.79
C ILE A 7 9.52 10.89 98.97
N LEU A 8 8.40 10.27 98.59
CA LEU A 8 8.39 9.07 97.72
C LEU A 8 7.91 9.33 96.29
N PHE A 9 7.79 10.61 95.90
CA PHE A 9 7.36 11.02 94.55
C PHE A 9 8.45 11.78 93.76
N ALA A 10 9.65 11.95 94.33
CA ALA A 10 10.77 12.66 93.71
C ALA A 10 11.95 11.73 93.32
N PHE A 11 11.81 10.41 93.49
CA PHE A 11 12.82 9.41 93.11
C PHE A 11 12.31 8.40 92.05
N LEU A 12 11.18 8.72 91.41
CA LEU A 12 10.59 7.94 90.31
C LEU A 12 10.48 8.78 89.03
N LEU A 13 11.48 9.64 88.79
CA LEU A 13 11.56 10.54 87.62
C LEU A 13 12.98 10.63 87.06
N LEU A 14 13.77 9.55 87.20
CA LEU A 14 15.15 9.44 86.70
C LEU A 14 15.50 8.04 86.19
N PHE A 15 14.51 7.24 85.79
CA PHE A 15 14.73 5.92 85.19
C PHE A 15 13.76 5.65 84.02
N THR A 16 13.61 6.62 83.13
CA THR A 16 13.16 6.38 81.75
C THR A 16 14.35 6.58 80.83
N PHE A 17 15.37 5.72 80.96
CA PHE A 17 16.32 5.53 79.87
C PHE A 17 15.62 4.65 78.86
N SER A 18 15.07 5.30 77.83
CA SER A 18 14.49 4.66 76.67
C SER A 18 15.49 3.64 76.13
N PHE A 19 15.19 2.35 76.31
CA PHE A 19 15.81 1.25 75.61
C PHE A 19 15.34 1.34 74.15
N HIS A 20 15.87 2.30 73.41
CA HIS A 20 15.85 2.24 71.96
C HIS A 20 16.74 1.05 71.60
N PRO A 21 16.26 0.06 70.82
CA PRO A 21 17.18 -0.88 70.19
C PRO A 21 18.18 -0.01 69.42
N GLY A 22 19.45 -0.11 69.80
CA GLY A 22 20.52 0.66 69.19
C GLY A 22 20.38 0.55 67.69
N GLN A 23 20.14 1.69 67.03
CA GLN A 23 20.39 1.77 65.60
C GLN A 23 21.84 1.33 65.44
N LYS A 24 22.05 0.20 64.77
CA LYS A 24 23.39 -0.19 64.34
C LYS A 24 23.89 0.96 63.47
N ALA A 25 24.80 1.76 64.02
CA ALA A 25 25.60 2.65 63.21
C ALA A 25 26.42 1.73 62.29
N TYR A 26 25.99 1.59 61.05
CA TYR A 26 26.87 1.06 60.01
C TYR A 26 27.99 2.08 59.88
N ALA A 27 29.21 1.70 60.26
CA ALA A 27 30.39 2.41 59.78
C ALA A 27 30.24 2.53 58.26
N ALA A 28 30.45 3.71 57.69
CA ALA A 28 30.48 3.87 56.25
C ALA A 28 31.50 2.86 55.72
N GLY A 29 31.01 1.82 55.04
CA GLY A 29 31.87 0.80 54.45
C GLY A 29 32.85 1.46 53.50
N ASN A 30 34.01 0.86 53.31
CA ASN A 30 35.04 1.41 52.42
C ASN A 30 34.68 1.24 50.93
N LEU A 31 33.50 0.71 50.62
CA LEU A 31 33.02 0.42 49.28
C LEU A 31 31.86 1.36 48.92
N THR A 32 31.93 1.98 47.75
CA THR A 32 30.86 2.80 47.19
C THR A 32 30.60 2.41 45.74
N LEU A 33 29.34 2.40 45.33
CA LEU A 33 28.92 2.27 43.94
C LEU A 33 28.40 3.62 43.46
N PHE A 34 28.79 4.03 42.27
CA PHE A 34 28.37 5.30 41.69
C PHE A 34 27.97 5.14 40.22
N THR A 35 26.90 5.83 39.84
CA THR A 35 26.57 6.08 38.44
C THR A 35 25.88 7.44 38.35
N PRO A 36 26.11 8.22 37.28
CA PRO A 36 25.41 9.49 37.11
C PRO A 36 23.91 9.32 36.83
N TYR A 37 23.47 8.14 36.37
CA TYR A 37 22.08 7.88 35.97
C TYR A 37 21.44 6.82 36.86
N THR A 38 20.67 7.25 37.87
CA THR A 38 19.95 6.34 38.78
C THR A 38 18.45 6.29 38.50
N GLY A 39 17.95 7.16 37.62
CA GLY A 39 16.55 7.25 37.22
C GLY A 39 16.42 7.40 35.72
N LEU A 40 15.78 6.45 35.04
CA LEU A 40 15.57 6.49 33.58
C LEU A 40 14.11 6.18 33.24
N SER A 41 13.66 6.73 32.12
CA SER A 41 12.35 6.45 31.53
C SER A 41 12.55 5.66 30.25
N VAL A 42 11.85 4.54 30.12
CA VAL A 42 12.02 3.59 29.01
C VAL A 42 10.69 3.06 28.52
N THR A 43 10.68 2.53 27.31
CA THR A 43 9.55 1.76 26.77
C THR A 43 9.77 0.25 26.94
N PRO A 44 8.70 -0.56 26.98
CA PRO A 44 8.84 -2.02 27.00
C PRO A 44 9.69 -2.52 25.81
N GLY A 45 10.62 -3.43 26.05
CA GLY A 45 11.56 -3.96 25.06
C GLY A 45 12.87 -3.20 24.91
N GLU A 46 13.05 -2.06 25.57
CA GLU A 46 14.33 -1.35 25.60
C GLU A 46 15.34 -2.03 26.54
N THR A 47 16.62 -1.89 26.18
CA THR A 47 17.74 -2.26 27.05
C THR A 47 18.38 -1.00 27.62
N ILE A 48 18.63 -1.01 28.92
CA ILE A 48 19.36 0.04 29.63
C ILE A 48 20.78 -0.42 29.92
N ASP A 49 21.76 0.42 29.55
CA ASP A 49 23.16 0.26 29.89
C ASP A 49 23.60 1.26 30.96
N TYR A 50 23.94 0.77 32.15
CA TYR A 50 24.52 1.58 33.22
C TYR A 50 26.03 1.36 33.33
N SER A 51 26.79 2.44 33.15
CA SER A 51 28.19 2.49 33.61
C SER A 51 28.21 2.76 35.11
N VAL A 52 28.73 1.80 35.88
CA VAL A 52 28.80 1.86 37.34
C VAL A 52 30.26 1.83 37.79
N ASP A 53 30.67 2.86 38.52
CA ASP A 53 31.98 2.93 39.15
C ASP A 53 31.95 2.25 40.51
N VAL A 54 32.88 1.32 40.71
CA VAL A 54 33.04 0.54 41.92
C VAL A 54 34.27 1.08 42.65
N VAL A 55 34.04 1.89 43.68
CA VAL A 55 35.08 2.65 44.38
C VAL A 55 35.43 1.97 45.69
N ASN A 56 36.70 1.59 45.85
CA ASN A 56 37.25 1.07 47.10
C ASN A 56 38.14 2.14 47.77
N SER A 57 37.58 2.83 48.76
CA SER A 57 38.29 3.80 49.60
C SER A 57 39.11 3.17 50.73
N GLY A 58 39.12 1.85 50.84
CA GLY A 58 39.93 1.10 51.80
C GLY A 58 41.37 0.94 51.35
N SER A 59 42.27 0.50 52.23
CA SER A 59 43.67 0.26 51.89
C SER A 59 43.95 -1.15 51.37
N SER A 60 43.04 -2.10 51.60
CA SER A 60 43.16 -3.49 51.15
C SER A 60 42.43 -3.75 49.84
N ILE A 61 42.84 -4.78 49.11
CA ILE A 61 42.10 -5.31 47.96
C ILE A 61 40.75 -5.85 48.45
N LEU A 62 39.69 -5.59 47.68
CA LEU A 62 38.36 -6.18 47.88
C LEU A 62 38.00 -7.05 46.68
N ASN A 63 37.49 -8.25 46.95
CA ASN A 63 36.86 -9.10 45.94
C ASN A 63 35.35 -9.02 46.13
N LEU A 64 34.65 -8.60 45.09
CA LEU A 64 33.25 -8.21 45.13
C LEU A 64 32.41 -9.14 44.26
N THR A 65 31.27 -9.57 44.78
CA THR A 65 30.24 -10.26 44.00
C THR A 65 29.02 -9.34 43.85
N PHE A 66 28.28 -9.50 42.76
CA PHE A 66 27.16 -8.63 42.44
C PHE A 66 25.85 -9.42 42.42
N GLN A 67 24.79 -8.80 42.91
CA GLN A 67 23.44 -9.34 42.86
C GLN A 67 22.43 -8.20 42.76
N PHE A 68 21.25 -8.50 42.22
CA PHE A 68 20.13 -7.58 42.25
C PHE A 68 19.16 -7.89 43.38
N GLU A 69 18.74 -6.86 44.11
CA GLU A 69 17.63 -6.90 45.07
C GLU A 69 16.40 -6.24 44.43
N ASN A 70 15.25 -6.91 44.50
CA ASN A 70 13.95 -6.43 43.97
C ASN A 70 13.89 -6.18 42.45
N LEU A 71 14.78 -6.81 41.65
CA LEU A 71 14.63 -6.78 40.20
C LEU A 71 13.30 -7.44 39.81
N PRO A 72 12.45 -6.81 38.99
CA PRO A 72 11.17 -7.38 38.60
C PRO A 72 11.37 -8.71 37.87
N LYS A 73 10.42 -9.63 38.07
CA LYS A 73 10.47 -10.96 37.45
C LYS A 73 10.39 -10.82 35.92
N GLY A 74 11.24 -11.55 35.20
CA GLY A 74 11.25 -11.57 33.74
C GLY A 74 12.16 -10.50 33.10
N TRP A 75 12.74 -9.61 33.90
CA TRP A 75 13.74 -8.65 33.41
C TRP A 75 15.09 -9.36 33.29
N GLU A 76 15.65 -9.35 32.08
CA GLU A 76 16.97 -9.92 31.82
C GLU A 76 18.06 -8.92 32.24
N HIS A 77 19.21 -9.44 32.66
CA HIS A 77 20.33 -8.61 33.08
C HIS A 77 21.68 -9.27 32.82
N SER A 78 22.70 -8.45 32.56
CA SER A 78 24.10 -8.86 32.47
C SER A 78 25.00 -7.87 33.21
N ILE A 79 26.16 -8.35 33.68
CA ILE A 79 27.17 -7.50 34.31
C ILE A 79 28.51 -7.84 33.67
N THR A 80 29.11 -6.86 33.01
CA THR A 80 30.36 -7.02 32.29
C THR A 80 31.43 -6.06 32.79
N ALA A 81 32.69 -6.48 32.68
CA ALA A 81 33.86 -5.62 32.90
C ALA A 81 34.91 -5.92 31.83
N GLY A 82 35.45 -4.88 31.18
CA GLY A 82 36.38 -5.06 30.05
C GLY A 82 35.79 -5.88 28.89
N GLY A 83 34.47 -5.80 28.68
CA GLY A 83 33.75 -6.51 27.60
C GLY A 83 33.51 -8.00 27.84
N LYS A 84 33.64 -8.49 29.09
CA LYS A 84 33.35 -9.90 29.44
C LYS A 84 32.39 -9.97 30.61
N ASP A 85 31.52 -10.97 30.60
CA ASP A 85 30.66 -11.31 31.75
C ASP A 85 31.50 -11.66 32.97
N ILE A 86 31.16 -11.05 34.11
CA ILE A 86 31.87 -11.25 35.36
C ILE A 86 30.94 -11.78 36.45
N ARG A 87 31.47 -12.67 37.30
CA ARG A 87 30.83 -13.10 38.55
C ARG A 87 31.44 -12.45 39.78
N GLN A 88 32.68 -12.00 39.66
CA GLN A 88 33.46 -11.39 40.72
C GLN A 88 34.39 -10.32 40.13
N LEU A 89 34.60 -9.23 40.87
CA LEU A 89 35.53 -8.16 40.51
C LEU A 89 36.51 -7.92 41.66
N SER A 90 37.79 -7.75 41.34
CA SER A 90 38.82 -7.40 42.31
C SER A 90 39.21 -5.93 42.17
N VAL A 91 39.08 -5.15 43.25
CA VAL A 91 39.35 -3.71 43.25
C VAL A 91 40.45 -3.42 44.27
N ARG A 92 41.53 -2.77 43.83
CA ARG A 92 42.64 -2.40 44.74
C ARG A 92 42.18 -1.37 45.77
N GLY A 93 42.93 -1.25 46.84
CA GLY A 93 42.69 -0.19 47.82
C GLY A 93 43.00 1.19 47.24
N ASN A 94 42.20 2.18 47.60
CA ASN A 94 42.24 3.55 47.09
C ASN A 94 42.18 3.62 45.56
N SER A 95 41.38 2.76 44.94
CA SER A 95 41.15 2.75 43.49
C SER A 95 39.69 2.52 43.15
N GLU A 96 39.37 2.69 41.87
CA GLU A 96 38.06 2.40 41.30
C GLU A 96 38.20 1.52 40.05
N GLU A 97 37.17 0.75 39.76
CA GLU A 97 37.01 -0.03 38.54
C GLU A 97 35.59 0.19 38.02
N THR A 98 35.40 0.20 36.70
CA THR A 98 34.08 0.41 36.08
C THR A 98 33.50 -0.90 35.57
N ILE A 99 32.21 -1.13 35.82
CA ILE A 99 31.42 -2.22 35.27
C ILE A 99 30.30 -1.67 34.39
N ASN A 100 29.89 -2.42 33.37
CA ASN A 100 28.65 -2.16 32.63
C ASN A 100 27.56 -3.11 33.13
N VAL A 101 26.40 -2.55 33.40
CA VAL A 101 25.22 -3.27 33.87
C VAL A 101 24.12 -3.08 32.84
N GLU A 102 23.79 -4.16 32.15
CA GLU A 102 22.76 -4.17 31.12
C GLU A 102 21.47 -4.74 31.73
N ILE A 103 20.33 -4.09 31.47
CA ILE A 103 19.01 -4.51 31.93
C ILE A 103 18.02 -4.40 30.78
N THR A 104 17.42 -5.50 30.37
CA THR A 104 16.42 -5.53 29.30
C THR A 104 15.01 -5.59 29.89
N ILE A 105 14.20 -4.59 29.55
CA ILE A 105 12.81 -4.48 29.99
C ILE A 105 11.95 -5.38 29.09
N PRO A 106 11.15 -6.30 29.65
CA PRO A 106 10.31 -7.16 28.84
C PRO A 106 9.18 -6.36 28.18
N LEU A 107 8.76 -6.79 27.00
CA LEU A 107 7.75 -6.11 26.18
C LEU A 107 6.34 -6.12 26.78
N ASP A 108 6.07 -7.00 27.74
CA ASP A 108 4.81 -7.08 28.49
C ASP A 108 4.86 -6.31 29.83
N ALA A 109 5.93 -5.54 30.08
CA ALA A 109 6.05 -4.75 31.30
C ALA A 109 4.87 -3.78 31.49
N ASP A 110 4.30 -3.79 32.70
CA ASP A 110 3.25 -2.84 33.05
C ASP A 110 3.82 -1.41 33.15
N LYS A 111 3.01 -0.44 32.77
CA LYS A 111 3.29 0.98 32.98
C LYS A 111 3.36 1.28 34.47
N ALA A 112 4.57 1.38 34.99
CA ALA A 112 4.82 1.64 36.41
C ALA A 112 6.25 2.13 36.65
N ASP A 113 6.49 2.59 37.87
CA ASP A 113 7.84 2.81 38.39
C ASP A 113 8.36 1.54 39.07
N TYR A 114 9.48 1.01 38.57
CA TYR A 114 10.18 -0.13 39.14
C TYR A 114 11.40 0.35 39.91
N ARG A 115 11.55 -0.14 41.15
CA ARG A 115 12.68 0.18 42.04
C ARG A 115 13.41 -1.09 42.43
N PHE A 116 14.70 -1.15 42.12
CA PHE A 116 15.57 -2.27 42.45
C PHE A 116 16.96 -1.74 42.81
N ASN A 117 17.81 -2.59 43.42
CA ASN A 117 19.16 -2.21 43.80
C ASN A 117 20.18 -3.17 43.19
N LEU A 118 21.30 -2.64 42.71
CA LEU A 118 22.51 -3.43 42.54
C LEU A 118 23.25 -3.46 43.88
N VAL A 119 23.59 -4.67 44.33
CA VAL A 119 24.31 -4.89 45.57
C VAL A 119 25.67 -5.49 45.25
N ALA A 120 26.73 -4.81 45.68
CA ALA A 120 28.08 -5.34 45.69
C ALA A 120 28.38 -5.85 47.10
N ASN A 121 28.64 -7.16 47.23
CA ASN A 121 29.00 -7.80 48.48
C ASN A 121 30.51 -8.04 48.53
N GLY A 122 31.15 -7.46 49.54
CA GLY A 122 32.58 -7.58 49.80
C GLY A 122 32.87 -8.26 51.14
N GLU A 123 34.08 -8.80 51.28
CA GLU A 123 34.51 -9.44 52.52
C GLU A 123 34.56 -8.42 53.69
N GLY A 124 34.21 -8.86 54.91
CA GLY A 124 34.41 -8.07 56.13
C GLY A 124 33.39 -6.94 56.39
N ASN A 125 32.13 -7.10 56.00
CA ASN A 125 31.05 -6.09 56.07
C ASN A 125 31.21 -4.91 55.10
N ASN A 126 31.93 -5.10 53.98
CA ASN A 126 32.07 -4.09 52.93
C ASN A 126 31.00 -4.31 51.86
N ASP A 127 29.76 -3.97 52.18
CA ASP A 127 28.64 -4.05 51.23
C ASP A 127 28.22 -2.66 50.77
N ALA A 128 27.94 -2.52 49.48
CA ALA A 128 27.43 -1.28 48.90
C ALA A 128 26.16 -1.55 48.09
N ARG A 129 25.23 -0.60 48.11
CA ARG A 129 23.96 -0.66 47.37
C ARG A 129 23.81 0.56 46.49
N LEU A 130 23.46 0.33 45.23
CA LEU A 130 23.12 1.38 44.28
C LEU A 130 21.64 1.24 43.88
N PRO A 131 20.78 2.19 44.30
CA PRO A 131 19.36 2.16 43.93
C PRO A 131 19.14 2.64 42.50
N PHE A 132 18.26 1.93 41.79
CA PHE A 132 17.77 2.28 40.46
C PHE A 132 16.26 2.53 40.49
N LEU A 133 15.83 3.49 39.68
CA LEU A 133 14.44 3.78 39.35
C LEU A 133 14.28 3.70 37.84
N VAL A 134 13.46 2.76 37.37
CA VAL A 134 13.09 2.65 35.96
C VAL A 134 11.61 2.93 35.83
N THR A 135 11.25 4.01 35.14
CA THR A 135 9.86 4.37 34.83
C THR A 135 9.53 3.81 33.45
N VAL A 136 8.69 2.77 33.42
CA VAL A 136 8.12 2.26 32.17
C VAL A 136 7.00 3.20 31.76
N THR A 137 7.17 3.90 30.64
CA THR A 137 6.31 5.04 30.26
C THR A 137 4.99 4.63 29.61
N GLU A 138 4.93 3.40 29.10
CA GLU A 138 3.81 2.84 28.34
C GLU A 138 3.52 1.40 28.78
N GLN A 139 2.25 0.98 28.71
CA GLN A 139 1.87 -0.39 29.02
C GLN A 139 2.38 -1.29 27.89
N GLY A 140 2.98 -2.45 28.24
CA GLY A 140 3.34 -3.48 27.27
C GLY A 140 2.21 -3.72 26.26
N SER A 141 2.47 -3.40 24.99
CA SER A 141 1.40 -3.32 24.00
C SER A 141 1.22 -4.67 23.31
N PHE A 142 0.04 -5.26 23.40
CA PHE A 142 -0.30 -6.38 22.54
C PHE A 142 -0.84 -5.84 21.21
N LYS A 143 0.05 -5.30 20.38
CA LYS A 143 -0.30 -4.56 19.15
C LYS A 143 0.52 -5.04 17.94
N THR A 144 -0.11 -4.98 16.78
CA THR A 144 0.53 -5.11 15.48
C THR A 144 0.48 -3.77 14.77
N GLU A 145 1.54 -3.44 14.04
CA GLU A 145 1.60 -2.21 13.26
C GLU A 145 1.97 -2.50 11.82
N LEU A 146 1.30 -1.81 10.91
CA LEU A 146 1.53 -1.87 9.48
C LEU A 146 1.64 -0.43 8.97
N SER A 147 2.74 -0.10 8.30
CA SER A 147 3.02 1.27 7.82
C SER A 147 3.73 1.26 6.48
N SER A 148 3.60 2.34 5.71
CA SER A 148 4.34 2.55 4.47
C SER A 148 4.63 4.04 4.31
N GLU A 149 5.81 4.37 3.81
CA GLU A 149 6.17 5.75 3.44
C GLU A 149 5.52 6.18 2.13
N GLN A 150 5.18 5.23 1.26
CA GLN A 150 4.57 5.49 -0.04
C GLN A 150 3.33 4.61 -0.21
N THR A 151 2.17 5.22 0.04
CA THR A 151 0.87 4.53 -0.05
C THR A 151 0.17 4.74 -1.38
N ASN A 152 0.66 5.64 -2.23
CA ASN A 152 0.07 5.95 -3.53
C ASN A 152 1.09 5.75 -4.68
N LEU A 153 0.66 5.11 -5.77
CA LEU A 153 1.42 4.97 -7.01
C LEU A 153 0.52 5.19 -8.23
N GLU A 154 1.08 5.74 -9.30
CA GLU A 154 0.38 6.03 -10.55
C GLU A 154 1.04 5.31 -11.74
N GLY A 155 0.23 4.84 -12.69
CA GLY A 155 0.73 4.13 -13.88
C GLY A 155 -0.39 3.60 -14.78
N HIS A 156 0.00 2.95 -15.87
CA HIS A 156 -0.94 2.41 -16.85
C HIS A 156 -1.55 1.08 -16.40
N ALA A 157 -2.67 0.71 -17.02
CA ALA A 157 -3.40 -0.55 -16.75
C ALA A 157 -2.59 -1.83 -17.05
N ASP A 158 -1.50 -1.74 -17.83
CA ASP A 158 -0.61 -2.86 -18.15
C ASP A 158 0.57 -3.01 -17.18
N SER A 159 0.67 -2.11 -16.19
CA SER A 159 1.78 -2.04 -15.24
C SER A 159 1.48 -2.79 -13.94
N SER A 160 2.53 -3.19 -13.22
CA SER A 160 2.43 -3.70 -11.85
C SER A 160 2.94 -2.66 -10.87
N PHE A 161 2.21 -2.45 -9.78
CA PHE A 161 2.49 -1.44 -8.75
C PHE A 161 3.10 -2.13 -7.53
N SER A 162 4.27 -1.68 -7.10
CA SER A 162 5.04 -2.34 -6.03
C SER A 162 5.21 -1.40 -4.84
N TYR A 163 4.62 -1.74 -3.70
CA TYR A 163 4.66 -0.96 -2.48
C TYR A 163 5.57 -1.62 -1.44
N THR A 164 6.33 -0.84 -0.70
CA THR A 164 7.07 -1.33 0.47
C THR A 164 6.26 -1.04 1.73
N VAL A 165 5.94 -2.09 2.49
CA VAL A 165 5.16 -2.01 3.71
C VAL A 165 5.96 -2.62 4.86
N THR A 166 6.16 -1.85 5.92
CA THR A 166 6.83 -2.32 7.15
C THR A 166 5.79 -2.90 8.10
N LEU A 167 5.96 -4.17 8.45
CA LEU A 167 5.19 -4.86 9.49
C LEU A 167 6.03 -4.94 10.75
N LYS A 168 5.49 -4.48 11.88
CA LYS A 168 6.15 -4.52 13.19
C LYS A 168 5.37 -5.35 14.20
N ASN A 169 6.05 -6.31 14.82
CA ASN A 169 5.53 -7.07 15.94
C ASN A 169 5.80 -6.32 17.26
N ARG A 170 4.80 -5.61 17.82
CA ARG A 170 4.98 -4.98 19.15
C ARG A 170 4.60 -5.89 20.32
N THR A 171 4.37 -7.18 20.08
CA THR A 171 4.04 -8.13 21.16
C THR A 171 5.31 -8.72 21.79
N ALA A 172 5.17 -9.31 22.99
CA ALA A 172 6.27 -9.91 23.74
C ALA A 172 6.63 -11.35 23.32
N SER A 173 6.09 -11.84 22.21
CA SER A 173 6.30 -13.22 21.74
C SER A 173 6.35 -13.27 20.22
N ASP A 174 6.92 -14.34 19.67
CA ASP A 174 6.91 -14.59 18.23
C ASP A 174 5.48 -14.61 17.70
N GLN A 175 5.26 -13.92 16.59
CA GLN A 175 3.96 -13.85 15.93
C GLN A 175 4.07 -14.28 14.47
N ASN A 176 3.23 -15.23 14.07
CA ASN A 176 3.06 -15.58 12.67
C ASN A 176 1.87 -14.81 12.09
N TYR A 177 2.18 -13.80 11.27
CA TYR A 177 1.20 -12.92 10.66
C TYR A 177 0.72 -13.50 9.33
N ALA A 178 -0.58 -13.78 9.22
CA ALA A 178 -1.22 -14.03 7.93
C ALA A 178 -1.42 -12.70 7.19
N LEU A 179 -1.03 -12.67 5.92
CA LEU A 179 -1.13 -11.50 5.05
C LEU A 179 -2.31 -11.69 4.09
N SER A 180 -3.12 -10.65 3.94
CA SER A 180 -4.29 -10.67 3.07
C SER A 180 -4.56 -9.29 2.47
N ALA A 181 -5.23 -9.28 1.33
CA ALA A 181 -5.72 -8.07 0.67
C ALA A 181 -7.20 -8.24 0.34
N SER A 182 -7.94 -7.13 0.32
CA SER A 182 -9.36 -7.09 -0.01
C SER A 182 -9.57 -6.13 -1.18
N THR A 183 -9.50 -6.66 -2.41
CA THR A 183 -9.62 -5.88 -3.65
C THR A 183 -10.87 -6.25 -4.44
N ASP A 184 -11.22 -5.39 -5.38
CA ASP A 184 -12.29 -5.66 -6.35
C ASP A 184 -11.92 -6.83 -7.28
N GLU A 185 -12.91 -7.35 -8.01
CA GLU A 185 -12.75 -8.49 -8.90
C GLU A 185 -11.68 -8.24 -9.99
N GLY A 186 -10.86 -9.25 -10.28
CA GLY A 186 -9.80 -9.18 -11.30
C GLY A 186 -8.47 -8.60 -10.81
N TRP A 187 -8.45 -7.86 -9.70
CA TRP A 187 -7.20 -7.38 -9.10
C TRP A 187 -6.41 -8.52 -8.47
N THR A 188 -5.10 -8.54 -8.72
CA THR A 188 -4.19 -9.52 -8.13
C THR A 188 -3.22 -8.85 -7.18
N VAL A 189 -3.14 -9.32 -5.93
CA VAL A 189 -2.18 -8.83 -4.93
C VAL A 189 -1.26 -9.96 -4.50
N LYS A 190 0.05 -9.72 -4.50
CA LYS A 190 1.08 -10.66 -4.05
C LYS A 190 1.97 -10.01 -3.00
N PHE A 191 2.10 -10.65 -1.85
CA PHE A 191 3.07 -10.26 -0.83
C PHE A 191 4.39 -10.97 -1.08
N LYS A 192 5.51 -10.26 -0.94
CA LYS A 192 6.86 -10.78 -1.14
C LYS A 192 7.80 -10.41 -0.01
N SER A 193 8.70 -11.33 0.31
CA SER A 193 9.85 -11.11 1.20
C SER A 193 11.12 -11.40 0.40
N GLY A 194 11.76 -10.36 -0.14
CA GLY A 194 12.81 -10.55 -1.14
C GLY A 194 12.22 -11.02 -2.48
N SER A 195 12.70 -12.15 -3.02
CA SER A 195 12.20 -12.72 -4.28
C SER A 195 10.93 -13.56 -4.13
N ASP A 196 10.66 -14.06 -2.92
CA ASP A 196 9.70 -15.13 -2.72
C ASP A 196 8.32 -14.58 -2.39
N SER A 197 7.29 -15.18 -3.01
CA SER A 197 5.90 -14.86 -2.69
C SER A 197 5.48 -15.56 -1.41
N ILE A 198 4.88 -14.81 -0.49
CA ILE A 198 4.53 -15.27 0.86
C ILE A 198 3.05 -15.01 1.14
N THR A 199 2.46 -15.81 2.03
CA THR A 199 1.12 -15.59 2.59
C THR A 199 1.16 -15.34 4.09
N SER A 200 2.33 -15.54 4.71
CA SER A 200 2.55 -15.26 6.13
C SER A 200 4.02 -14.95 6.42
N VAL A 201 4.26 -14.33 7.58
CA VAL A 201 5.61 -14.03 8.05
C VAL A 201 5.69 -14.18 9.57
N LEU A 202 6.72 -14.90 10.03
CA LEU A 202 7.06 -15.01 11.45
C LEU A 202 7.96 -13.84 11.84
N LEU A 203 7.62 -13.15 12.92
CA LEU A 203 8.42 -12.06 13.49
C LEU A 203 8.64 -12.29 14.98
N GLU A 204 9.88 -12.11 15.42
CA GLU A 204 10.30 -12.09 16.81
C GLU A 204 9.73 -10.87 17.56
N PRO A 205 9.79 -10.83 18.89
CA PRO A 205 9.31 -9.68 19.66
C PRO A 205 10.03 -8.39 19.28
N ASN A 206 9.29 -7.31 19.05
CA ASN A 206 9.78 -5.99 18.60
C ASN A 206 10.46 -5.98 17.21
N GLU A 207 10.50 -7.12 16.50
CA GLU A 207 11.05 -7.20 15.15
C GLU A 207 10.17 -6.41 14.16
N SER A 208 10.84 -5.76 13.20
CA SER A 208 10.21 -5.09 12.07
C SER A 208 10.75 -5.66 10.78
N LYS A 209 9.88 -5.88 9.81
CA LYS A 209 10.25 -6.43 8.51
C LYS A 209 9.51 -5.74 7.38
N ASP A 210 10.26 -5.42 6.34
CA ASP A 210 9.71 -4.88 5.10
C ASP A 210 9.18 -6.00 4.22
N ILE A 211 7.97 -5.78 3.71
CA ILE A 211 7.23 -6.67 2.83
C ILE A 211 6.91 -5.87 1.57
N THR A 212 7.22 -6.44 0.42
CA THR A 212 6.81 -5.87 -0.87
C THR A 212 5.41 -6.35 -1.21
N VAL A 213 4.53 -5.43 -1.57
CA VAL A 213 3.15 -5.71 -2.01
C VAL A 213 3.06 -5.35 -3.48
N ASP A 214 3.00 -6.37 -4.33
CA ASP A 214 2.79 -6.19 -5.76
C ASP A 214 1.30 -6.27 -6.07
N VAL A 215 0.79 -5.21 -6.68
CA VAL A 215 -0.60 -5.06 -7.12
C VAL A 215 -0.62 -5.03 -8.64
N THR A 216 -1.41 -5.91 -9.25
CA THR A 216 -1.61 -5.95 -10.70
C THR A 216 -3.09 -5.72 -11.01
N PRO A 217 -3.43 -4.66 -11.76
CA PRO A 217 -4.80 -4.40 -12.19
C PRO A 217 -5.25 -5.39 -13.28
N PRO A 218 -6.57 -5.52 -13.53
CA PRO A 218 -7.08 -6.25 -14.69
C PRO A 218 -6.86 -5.47 -16.01
N GLU A 219 -6.72 -6.17 -17.14
CA GLU A 219 -6.32 -5.58 -18.44
C GLU A 219 -7.22 -4.41 -18.91
N ASN A 220 -8.51 -4.44 -18.59
CA ASN A 220 -9.50 -3.43 -19.01
C ASN A 220 -9.96 -2.56 -17.84
N VAL A 221 -9.11 -2.37 -16.83
CA VAL A 221 -9.43 -1.44 -15.74
C VAL A 221 -9.61 -0.03 -16.30
N GLU A 222 -10.66 0.66 -15.88
CA GLU A 222 -10.90 2.05 -16.26
C GLU A 222 -9.86 2.99 -15.60
N ALA A 223 -9.64 4.15 -16.18
CA ALA A 223 -8.86 5.20 -15.52
C ALA A 223 -9.52 5.62 -14.20
N GLY A 224 -8.74 5.73 -13.13
CA GLY A 224 -9.27 6.12 -11.82
C GLY A 224 -8.37 5.78 -10.65
N GLU A 225 -8.85 6.09 -9.45
CA GLU A 225 -8.18 5.80 -8.18
C GLU A 225 -8.79 4.53 -7.55
N TYR A 226 -7.94 3.56 -7.23
CA TYR A 226 -8.33 2.27 -6.69
C TYR A 226 -7.69 2.02 -5.34
N LYS A 227 -8.50 1.64 -4.36
CA LYS A 227 -8.05 1.34 -2.99
C LYS A 227 -7.75 -0.13 -2.84
N ILE A 228 -6.60 -0.43 -2.24
CA ILE A 228 -6.09 -1.77 -1.98
C ILE A 228 -5.89 -1.92 -0.46
N PRO A 229 -6.97 -2.21 0.29
CA PRO A 229 -6.88 -2.59 1.70
C PRO A 229 -6.06 -3.86 1.86
N ILE A 230 -5.01 -3.80 2.66
CA ILE A 230 -4.19 -4.93 3.08
C ILE A 230 -4.26 -5.09 4.60
N LYS A 231 -4.06 -6.32 5.06
CA LYS A 231 -4.14 -6.69 6.46
C LYS A 231 -3.08 -7.71 6.82
N ALA A 232 -2.43 -7.49 7.96
CA ALA A 232 -1.61 -8.46 8.66
C ALA A 232 -2.32 -8.87 9.95
N ALA A 233 -2.56 -10.17 10.15
CA ALA A 233 -3.34 -10.67 11.28
C ALA A 233 -2.74 -11.92 11.92
N THR A 234 -2.87 -12.01 13.24
CA THR A 234 -2.59 -13.21 14.05
C THR A 234 -3.91 -13.71 14.65
N SER A 235 -3.84 -14.69 15.56
CA SER A 235 -5.01 -15.12 16.33
C SER A 235 -5.53 -14.04 17.30
N ASN A 236 -4.70 -13.06 17.68
CA ASN A 236 -5.00 -12.16 18.79
C ASN A 236 -4.87 -10.66 18.43
N THR A 237 -4.10 -10.31 17.39
CA THR A 237 -3.92 -8.93 16.91
C THR A 237 -4.07 -8.83 15.40
N SER A 238 -4.37 -7.64 14.90
CA SER A 238 -4.24 -7.32 13.49
C SER A 238 -3.91 -5.85 13.26
N ALA A 239 -3.38 -5.56 12.09
CA ALA A 239 -3.21 -4.21 11.57
C ALA A 239 -3.64 -4.16 10.11
N ASP A 240 -4.24 -3.03 9.73
CA ASP A 240 -4.76 -2.78 8.39
C ASP A 240 -4.07 -1.52 7.81
N LEU A 241 -3.78 -1.53 6.52
CA LEU A 241 -3.25 -0.39 5.76
C LEU A 241 -3.98 -0.34 4.42
N THR A 242 -4.31 0.84 3.92
CA THR A 242 -4.90 0.98 2.57
C THR A 242 -3.87 1.62 1.66
N LEU A 243 -3.51 0.88 0.61
CA LEU A 243 -2.70 1.39 -0.50
C LEU A 243 -3.64 1.93 -1.57
N GLU A 244 -3.12 2.81 -2.44
CA GLU A 244 -3.86 3.45 -3.51
C GLU A 244 -3.09 3.33 -4.82
N THR A 245 -3.79 2.91 -5.86
CA THR A 245 -3.28 2.78 -7.21
C THR A 245 -4.08 3.71 -8.13
N VAL A 246 -3.41 4.65 -8.77
CA VAL A 246 -4.00 5.54 -9.77
C VAL A 246 -3.70 4.98 -11.16
N ILE A 247 -4.75 4.56 -11.85
CA ILE A 247 -4.66 4.07 -13.23
C ILE A 247 -4.81 5.26 -14.17
N THR A 248 -3.77 5.52 -14.96
CA THR A 248 -3.83 6.42 -16.10
C THR A 248 -4.37 5.67 -17.32
N GLY A 249 -5.49 6.15 -17.86
CA GLY A 249 -6.11 5.51 -19.00
C GLY A 249 -5.35 5.72 -20.30
N THR A 250 -5.52 4.78 -21.22
CA THR A 250 -5.07 4.89 -22.61
C THR A 250 -6.22 5.34 -23.48
N TYR A 251 -5.91 6.07 -24.56
CA TYR A 251 -6.89 6.55 -25.53
C TYR A 251 -6.72 5.77 -26.83
N ASP A 252 -7.75 5.03 -27.22
CA ASP A 252 -7.76 4.32 -28.49
C ASP A 252 -9.18 4.20 -29.05
N ILE A 253 -9.31 4.26 -30.38
CA ILE A 253 -10.60 4.27 -31.07
C ILE A 253 -10.56 3.35 -32.28
N GLU A 254 -11.62 2.58 -32.48
CA GLU A 254 -11.82 1.73 -33.63
C GLU A 254 -13.02 2.23 -34.44
N LEU A 255 -12.83 2.42 -35.75
CA LEU A 255 -13.89 2.71 -36.69
C LEU A 255 -14.06 1.54 -37.67
N THR A 256 -15.22 0.91 -37.65
CA THR A 256 -15.51 -0.28 -38.49
C THR A 256 -16.99 -0.31 -38.91
N THR A 257 -17.48 -1.45 -39.39
CA THR A 257 -18.92 -1.71 -39.60
C THR A 257 -19.36 -2.90 -38.76
N PRO A 258 -20.67 -3.10 -38.54
CA PRO A 258 -21.16 -4.24 -37.75
C PRO A 258 -20.70 -5.63 -38.26
N THR A 259 -20.28 -5.69 -39.53
CA THR A 259 -19.79 -6.93 -40.17
C THR A 259 -18.29 -6.90 -40.48
N GLY A 260 -17.60 -5.80 -40.18
CA GLY A 260 -16.22 -5.55 -40.61
C GLY A 260 -16.05 -5.35 -42.13
N ARG A 261 -17.14 -5.38 -42.91
CA ARG A 261 -17.09 -5.18 -44.36
C ARG A 261 -16.99 -3.69 -44.68
N LEU A 262 -15.90 -3.32 -45.36
CA LEU A 262 -15.63 -1.97 -45.86
C LEU A 262 -15.82 -1.89 -47.38
N SER A 263 -16.94 -2.42 -47.86
CA SER A 263 -17.30 -2.34 -49.27
C SER A 263 -18.80 -2.24 -49.47
N THR A 264 -19.19 -1.51 -50.53
CA THR A 264 -20.58 -1.36 -50.93
C THR A 264 -20.69 -1.03 -52.42
N ASP A 265 -21.87 -1.23 -52.98
CA ASP A 265 -22.30 -0.79 -54.30
C ASP A 265 -23.19 0.47 -54.20
N ILE A 266 -23.15 1.32 -55.23
CA ILE A 266 -24.03 2.47 -55.42
C ILE A 266 -24.28 2.70 -56.92
N THR A 267 -25.45 3.20 -57.31
CA THR A 267 -25.69 3.64 -58.70
C THR A 267 -25.23 5.10 -58.87
N ALA A 268 -24.80 5.50 -60.07
CA ALA A 268 -24.54 6.92 -60.38
C ALA A 268 -25.76 7.80 -60.04
N GLY A 269 -25.53 8.95 -59.39
CA GLY A 269 -26.57 9.83 -58.82
C GLY A 269 -27.36 9.25 -57.63
N GLY A 270 -27.03 8.02 -57.23
CA GLY A 270 -27.72 7.29 -56.16
C GLY A 270 -27.24 7.67 -54.77
N LYS A 271 -27.97 7.16 -53.77
CA LYS A 271 -27.64 7.28 -52.35
C LYS A 271 -27.48 5.90 -51.73
N LYS A 272 -26.48 5.74 -50.85
CA LYS A 272 -26.28 4.51 -50.08
C LYS A 272 -26.03 4.85 -48.62
N VAL A 273 -26.78 4.22 -47.72
CA VAL A 273 -26.54 4.31 -46.28
C VAL A 273 -25.61 3.19 -45.87
N VAL A 274 -24.54 3.53 -45.13
CA VAL A 274 -23.65 2.58 -44.48
C VAL A 274 -23.68 2.82 -42.96
N ASP A 275 -23.69 1.74 -42.20
CA ASP A 275 -23.63 1.79 -40.74
C ASP A 275 -22.16 1.69 -40.30
N LEU A 276 -21.68 2.73 -39.61
CA LEU A 276 -20.35 2.82 -39.02
C LEU A 276 -20.44 2.52 -37.52
N VAL A 277 -19.56 1.66 -37.01
CA VAL A 277 -19.39 1.39 -35.58
C VAL A 277 -18.17 2.16 -35.11
N VAL A 278 -18.38 3.10 -34.19
CA VAL A 278 -17.32 3.82 -33.49
C VAL A 278 -17.19 3.19 -32.11
N LYS A 279 -16.04 2.62 -31.79
CA LYS A 279 -15.80 1.92 -30.52
C LYS A 279 -14.60 2.49 -29.80
N ASN A 280 -14.73 2.76 -28.51
CA ASN A 280 -13.59 3.11 -27.67
C ASN A 280 -12.87 1.82 -27.23
N THR A 281 -11.65 1.62 -27.71
CA THR A 281 -10.80 0.47 -27.36
C THR A 281 -9.77 0.81 -26.27
N GLY A 282 -9.72 2.08 -25.83
CA GLY A 282 -8.92 2.53 -24.70
C GLY A 282 -9.60 2.31 -23.34
N THR A 283 -8.89 2.70 -22.29
CA THR A 283 -9.35 2.62 -20.88
C THR A 283 -9.75 3.98 -20.29
N ALA A 284 -9.55 5.08 -21.05
CA ALA A 284 -10.08 6.40 -20.75
C ALA A 284 -11.30 6.74 -21.63
N PRO A 285 -12.24 7.57 -21.13
CA PRO A 285 -13.34 8.08 -21.97
C PRO A 285 -12.80 8.96 -23.10
N LEU A 286 -13.36 8.80 -24.30
CA LEU A 286 -13.08 9.68 -25.44
C LEU A 286 -14.12 10.79 -25.48
N LEU A 287 -13.66 12.04 -25.48
CA LEU A 287 -14.52 13.22 -25.52
C LEU A 287 -14.53 13.84 -26.92
N ASP A 288 -15.65 14.46 -27.29
CA ASP A 288 -15.81 15.23 -28.53
C ASP A 288 -15.38 14.48 -29.80
N VAL A 289 -15.73 13.20 -29.90
CA VAL A 289 -15.41 12.37 -31.07
C VAL A 289 -16.14 12.93 -32.28
N SER A 290 -15.38 13.38 -33.28
CA SER A 290 -15.88 13.95 -34.53
C SER A 290 -15.76 12.95 -35.67
N LEU A 291 -16.78 12.93 -36.53
CA LEU A 291 -16.83 12.08 -37.74
C LEU A 291 -16.68 12.93 -38.98
N LYS A 292 -15.76 12.53 -39.85
CA LYS A 292 -15.49 13.17 -41.14
C LYS A 292 -15.42 12.13 -42.24
N SER A 293 -15.59 12.57 -43.47
CA SER A 293 -15.39 11.74 -44.65
C SER A 293 -14.53 12.45 -45.68
N SER A 294 -13.71 11.67 -46.39
CA SER A 294 -13.02 12.07 -47.61
C SER A 294 -13.62 11.30 -48.78
N THR A 295 -14.20 12.02 -49.72
CA THR A 295 -14.94 11.47 -50.87
C THR A 295 -14.29 11.83 -52.21
N PRO A 296 -14.62 11.10 -53.29
CA PRO A 296 -14.25 11.51 -54.64
C PRO A 296 -14.81 12.89 -55.02
N PRO A 297 -14.28 13.54 -56.06
CA PRO A 297 -14.79 14.84 -56.51
C PRO A 297 -16.29 14.80 -56.80
N ASN A 298 -17.01 15.83 -56.34
CA ASN A 298 -18.46 16.01 -56.52
C ASN A 298 -19.33 14.92 -55.87
N TRP A 299 -18.79 14.18 -54.91
CA TRP A 299 -19.56 13.28 -54.04
C TRP A 299 -19.75 13.92 -52.67
N GLU A 300 -20.87 13.61 -52.02
CA GLU A 300 -21.21 14.13 -50.71
C GLU A 300 -21.47 13.00 -49.72
N THR A 301 -21.26 13.29 -48.44
CA THR A 301 -21.60 12.39 -47.34
C THR A 301 -22.37 13.18 -46.29
N GLU A 302 -23.43 12.57 -45.77
CA GLU A 302 -24.20 13.09 -44.64
C GLU A 302 -24.20 12.09 -43.48
N PHE A 303 -23.92 12.55 -42.27
CA PHE A 303 -23.99 11.72 -41.06
C PHE A 303 -25.27 12.05 -40.29
N ASP A 304 -25.96 11.05 -39.77
CA ASP A 304 -27.08 11.27 -38.84
C ASP A 304 -26.62 11.87 -37.50
N THR A 305 -25.38 11.57 -37.10
CA THR A 305 -24.68 12.16 -35.96
C THR A 305 -23.21 12.37 -36.32
N SER A 306 -22.77 13.62 -36.44
CA SER A 306 -21.38 13.95 -36.80
C SER A 306 -20.44 14.11 -35.58
N THR A 307 -20.99 14.18 -34.37
CA THR A 307 -20.23 14.28 -33.12
C THR A 307 -20.82 13.41 -32.01
N ILE A 308 -19.94 12.79 -31.22
CA ILE A 308 -20.29 12.02 -30.03
C ILE A 308 -19.61 12.71 -28.84
N ALA A 309 -20.40 13.22 -27.90
CA ALA A 309 -19.89 14.04 -26.79
C ALA A 309 -18.93 13.26 -25.88
N GLU A 310 -19.28 12.01 -25.60
CA GLU A 310 -18.50 11.09 -24.77
C GLU A 310 -18.73 9.67 -25.26
N LEU A 311 -17.66 8.88 -25.32
CA LEU A 311 -17.70 7.44 -25.56
C LEU A 311 -16.87 6.76 -24.46
N LYS A 312 -17.54 6.05 -23.55
CA LYS A 312 -16.89 5.42 -22.39
C LYS A 312 -15.99 4.26 -22.81
N PRO A 313 -15.04 3.84 -21.96
CA PRO A 313 -14.22 2.66 -22.23
C PRO A 313 -15.08 1.44 -22.61
N GLY A 314 -14.76 0.79 -23.72
CA GLY A 314 -15.50 -0.37 -24.24
C GLY A 314 -16.87 -0.08 -24.84
N GLU A 315 -17.37 1.16 -24.79
CA GLU A 315 -18.64 1.55 -25.41
C GLU A 315 -18.51 1.64 -26.94
N GLU A 316 -19.56 1.21 -27.64
CA GLU A 316 -19.68 1.35 -29.08
C GLU A 316 -20.96 2.11 -29.46
N LYS A 317 -20.86 2.92 -30.52
CA LYS A 317 -21.98 3.67 -31.08
C LYS A 317 -22.06 3.48 -32.58
N ILE A 318 -23.26 3.18 -33.06
CA ILE A 318 -23.54 3.08 -34.49
C ILE A 318 -23.95 4.45 -35.01
N VAL A 319 -23.30 4.90 -36.08
CA VAL A 319 -23.60 6.13 -36.82
C VAL A 319 -23.91 5.78 -38.27
N LYS A 320 -24.96 6.38 -38.83
CA LYS A 320 -25.34 6.18 -40.23
C LYS A 320 -24.70 7.24 -41.11
N ALA A 321 -23.88 6.81 -42.06
CA ALA A 321 -23.33 7.68 -43.09
C ALA A 321 -24.04 7.43 -44.42
N THR A 322 -24.63 8.47 -45.00
CA THR A 322 -25.27 8.43 -46.31
C THR A 322 -24.32 8.98 -47.35
N ILE A 323 -23.84 8.12 -48.24
CA ILE A 323 -22.99 8.47 -49.37
C ILE A 323 -23.88 8.84 -50.55
N HIS A 324 -23.64 10.00 -51.16
CA HIS A 324 -24.27 10.44 -52.40
C HIS A 324 -23.24 10.42 -53.52
N ALA A 325 -23.43 9.53 -54.50
CA ALA A 325 -22.59 9.50 -55.68
C ALA A 325 -22.95 10.65 -56.63
N SER A 326 -21.96 11.22 -57.31
CA SER A 326 -22.20 12.20 -58.37
C SER A 326 -23.11 11.62 -59.46
N ASP A 327 -23.98 12.45 -60.05
CA ASP A 327 -24.82 12.08 -61.19
C ASP A 327 -23.98 11.67 -62.42
N ASP A 328 -22.78 12.24 -62.56
CA ASP A 328 -21.83 11.96 -63.65
C ASP A 328 -20.82 10.86 -63.27
N ALA A 329 -21.03 10.13 -62.17
CA ALA A 329 -20.13 9.07 -61.75
C ALA A 329 -20.06 7.96 -62.83
N ILE A 330 -18.83 7.62 -63.23
CA ILE A 330 -18.56 6.56 -64.20
C ILE A 330 -18.59 5.22 -63.46
N ALA A 331 -19.06 4.16 -64.13
CA ALA A 331 -18.98 2.82 -63.57
C ALA A 331 -17.52 2.44 -63.28
N GLY A 332 -17.22 2.07 -62.04
CA GLY A 332 -15.87 1.87 -61.56
C GLY A 332 -15.80 1.66 -60.06
N ASP A 333 -14.60 1.52 -59.53
CA ASP A 333 -14.35 1.36 -58.10
C ASP A 333 -13.76 2.63 -57.52
N TYR A 334 -14.41 3.16 -56.50
CA TYR A 334 -14.08 4.41 -55.84
C TYR A 334 -13.72 4.17 -54.38
N VAL A 335 -13.01 5.12 -53.80
CA VAL A 335 -12.63 5.07 -52.38
C VAL A 335 -13.35 6.18 -51.64
N VAL A 336 -14.00 5.82 -50.54
CA VAL A 336 -14.55 6.76 -49.56
C VAL A 336 -13.95 6.40 -48.21
N SER A 337 -13.23 7.34 -47.60
CA SER A 337 -12.65 7.13 -46.27
C SER A 337 -13.47 7.88 -45.22
N PHE A 338 -13.84 7.19 -44.15
CA PHE A 338 -14.43 7.78 -42.97
C PHE A 338 -13.38 7.84 -41.87
N THR A 339 -13.39 8.92 -41.09
CA THR A 339 -12.47 9.13 -39.98
C THR A 339 -13.28 9.46 -38.74
N ALA A 340 -13.03 8.74 -37.65
CA ALA A 340 -13.47 9.10 -36.31
C ALA A 340 -12.27 9.67 -35.56
N SER A 341 -12.41 10.85 -34.96
CA SER A 341 -11.30 11.54 -34.30
C SER A 341 -11.75 12.14 -32.97
N ALA A 342 -11.09 11.72 -31.90
CA ALA A 342 -11.04 12.40 -30.62
C ALA A 342 -9.80 13.33 -30.57
N PRO A 343 -9.65 14.20 -29.57
CA PRO A 343 -8.43 15.00 -29.38
C PRO A 343 -7.15 14.18 -29.24
N GLU A 344 -7.23 13.00 -28.64
CA GLU A 344 -6.08 12.15 -28.28
C GLU A 344 -5.77 11.06 -29.33
N THR A 345 -6.78 10.63 -30.10
CA THR A 345 -6.66 9.49 -31.03
C THR A 345 -7.63 9.60 -32.21
N SER A 346 -7.32 8.90 -33.32
CA SER A 346 -8.19 8.82 -34.48
C SER A 346 -8.08 7.47 -35.18
N SER A 347 -9.13 7.10 -35.91
CA SER A 347 -9.21 5.85 -36.66
C SER A 347 -9.92 6.05 -38.00
N ASP A 348 -9.42 5.36 -39.02
CA ASP A 348 -9.86 5.48 -40.41
C ASP A 348 -10.47 4.17 -40.92
N ALA A 349 -11.66 4.26 -41.53
CA ALA A 349 -12.31 3.17 -42.24
C ALA A 349 -12.38 3.51 -43.74
N THR A 350 -11.59 2.82 -44.54
CA THR A 350 -11.52 3.05 -46.00
C THR A 350 -12.43 2.09 -46.75
N PHE A 351 -13.52 2.60 -47.32
CA PHE A 351 -14.50 1.85 -48.10
C PHE A 351 -14.15 1.79 -49.58
N ARG A 352 -14.34 0.61 -50.17
CA ARG A 352 -14.42 0.45 -51.63
C ARG A 352 -15.87 0.52 -52.09
N VAL A 353 -16.17 1.50 -52.94
CA VAL A 353 -17.50 1.78 -53.44
C VAL A 353 -17.55 1.50 -54.94
N SER A 354 -18.25 0.43 -55.32
CA SER A 354 -18.44 0.07 -56.73
C SER A 354 -19.65 0.83 -57.30
N VAL A 355 -19.40 1.67 -58.31
CA VAL A 355 -20.45 2.40 -59.03
C VAL A 355 -21.01 1.54 -60.15
N GLU A 356 -22.31 1.29 -60.10
CA GLU A 356 -23.05 0.53 -61.11
C GLU A 356 -23.87 1.44 -62.03
N THR A 357 -24.11 0.98 -63.26
CA THR A 357 -24.98 1.67 -64.20
C THR A 357 -26.44 1.35 -63.91
N SER A 358 -27.30 2.36 -64.03
CA SER A 358 -28.74 2.19 -63.83
C SER A 358 -29.33 1.23 -64.88
N THR A 359 -29.85 0.08 -64.44
CA THR A 359 -30.51 -0.92 -65.30
C THR A 359 -31.84 -0.43 -65.87
N LEU A 360 -32.39 0.65 -65.31
CA LEU A 360 -33.66 1.27 -65.72
C LEU A 360 -33.62 1.73 -67.18
N TRP A 361 -32.50 2.31 -67.64
CA TRP A 361 -32.32 2.68 -69.04
C TRP A 361 -32.23 1.48 -69.97
N GLY A 362 -31.67 0.37 -69.49
CA GLY A 362 -31.69 -0.91 -70.21
C GLY A 362 -33.12 -1.41 -70.45
N ILE A 363 -33.98 -1.34 -69.42
CA ILE A 363 -35.39 -1.72 -69.53
C ILE A 363 -36.16 -0.78 -70.46
N VAL A 364 -35.95 0.55 -70.33
CA VAL A 364 -36.56 1.54 -71.24
C VAL A 364 -36.12 1.27 -72.69
N GLY A 365 -34.85 0.98 -72.92
CA GLY A 365 -34.33 0.59 -74.24
C GLY A 365 -35.04 -0.66 -74.80
N ILE A 366 -35.21 -1.70 -73.98
CA ILE A 366 -35.94 -2.92 -74.36
C ILE A 366 -37.42 -2.60 -74.69
N LEU A 367 -38.09 -1.78 -73.88
CA LEU A 367 -39.48 -1.38 -74.12
C LEU A 367 -39.63 -0.57 -75.41
N ILE A 368 -38.69 0.31 -75.73
CA ILE A 368 -38.64 1.03 -77.01
C ILE A 368 -38.48 0.05 -78.16
N ILE A 369 -37.55 -0.92 -78.06
CA ILE A 369 -37.34 -1.95 -79.09
C ILE A 369 -38.63 -2.75 -79.30
N ILE A 370 -39.27 -3.22 -78.24
CA ILE A 370 -40.56 -3.95 -78.32
C ILE A 370 -41.63 -3.07 -78.97
N GLY A 371 -41.72 -1.79 -78.61
CA GLY A 371 -42.65 -0.83 -79.20
C GLY A 371 -42.43 -0.64 -80.71
N VAL A 372 -41.17 -0.52 -81.14
CA VAL A 372 -40.80 -0.42 -82.57
C VAL A 372 -41.16 -1.70 -83.31
N ILE A 373 -40.86 -2.87 -82.76
CA ILE A 373 -41.23 -4.16 -83.36
C ILE A 373 -42.75 -4.29 -83.51
N ALA A 374 -43.52 -3.91 -82.48
CA ALA A 374 -44.98 -3.94 -82.52
C ALA A 374 -45.55 -2.97 -83.57
N ALA A 375 -44.98 -1.76 -83.69
CA ALA A 375 -45.38 -0.79 -84.70
C ALA A 375 -45.09 -1.27 -86.12
N LEU A 376 -43.91 -1.86 -86.36
CA LEU A 376 -43.54 -2.47 -87.63
C LEU A 376 -44.47 -3.63 -88.00
N TYR A 377 -44.77 -4.53 -87.04
CA TYR A 377 -45.72 -5.62 -87.24
C TYR A 377 -47.11 -5.11 -87.61
N TYR A 378 -47.59 -4.07 -86.93
CA TYR A 378 -48.88 -3.44 -87.24
C TYR A 378 -48.90 -2.81 -88.65
N LEU A 379 -47.85 -2.10 -89.04
CA LEU A 379 -47.73 -1.49 -90.37
C LEU A 379 -47.72 -2.55 -91.47
N VAL A 380 -46.95 -3.62 -91.33
CA VAL A 380 -46.93 -4.74 -92.29
C VAL A 380 -48.30 -5.41 -92.38
N LYS A 381 -48.98 -5.64 -91.25
CA LYS A 381 -50.34 -6.21 -91.25
C LYS A 381 -51.38 -5.31 -91.93
N LYS A 382 -51.27 -3.99 -91.76
CA LYS A 382 -52.24 -3.01 -92.28
C LYS A 382 -52.00 -2.62 -93.75
N TYR A 383 -50.75 -2.51 -94.17
CA TYR A 383 -50.37 -1.99 -95.49
C TYR A 383 -49.63 -2.99 -96.40
N GLY A 384 -49.18 -4.14 -95.87
CA GLY A 384 -48.44 -5.16 -96.62
C GLY A 384 -49.30 -6.16 -97.40
N ARG A 385 -50.64 -5.99 -97.44
CA ARG A 385 -51.54 -6.83 -98.25
C ARG A 385 -52.00 -6.09 -99.50
N ARG A 386 -51.17 -6.12 -100.54
CA ARG A 386 -51.56 -6.01 -101.95
C ARG A 386 -50.82 -7.06 -102.76
#